data_AF-A0A969W1C6-F1
#
_entry.id   AF-A0A969W1C6-F1
#
_cell.length_a   1.000
_cell.length_b   1.000
_cell.length_c   1.000
_cell.angle_alpha   90.00
_cell.angle_beta   90.00
_cell.angle_gamma   90.00
#
_symmetry.space_group_name_H-M   'P 1'
#
loop_
_entity.id
_entity.type
_entity.pdbx_description
1 polymer ?
#
loop_
_entity_poly.entity_id
_entity_poly.type
_entity_poly.pdbx_seq_one_letter_code
_entity_poly.pdbx_strand_id
1 'polypeptide(L)'
;MSEQYNRALIQPIRDIIDRGGKSWRSYALLACIDLVGGDSHPFLAWLAVPELLHVGSLIVDDVEDRSQVRRGGPSCHELYGEALAINAGSACYFFGEILLRDAPLSDPEKLKVYEVYFETL
;
A
#
# COMPACT_ATOMS: atom_id res chain seq x y z
N MET A 1 0.53 7.73 18.92
CA MET A 1 0.84 8.33 17.59
C MET A 1 0.27 9.74 17.58
N SER A 2 1.06 10.76 17.26
CA SER A 2 0.63 12.17 17.39
C SER A 2 -0.46 12.52 16.36
N GLU A 3 -1.35 13.44 16.70
CA GLU A 3 -2.43 13.91 15.81
C GLU A 3 -1.88 14.47 14.48
N GLN A 4 -0.71 15.12 14.55
CA GLN A 4 0.01 15.64 13.39
C GLN A 4 0.50 14.53 12.45
N TYR A 5 0.96 13.39 12.98
CA TYR A 5 1.37 12.25 12.16
C TYR A 5 0.19 11.67 11.38
N ASN A 6 -0.96 11.50 12.04
CA ASN A 6 -2.17 11.01 11.38
C ASN A 6 -2.62 11.93 10.24
N ARG A 7 -2.65 13.24 10.47
CA ARG A 7 -3.02 14.21 9.42
C ARG A 7 -2.03 14.25 8.25
N ALA A 8 -0.74 14.15 8.53
CA ALA A 8 0.29 14.32 7.50
C ALA A 8 0.49 13.07 6.64
N LEU A 9 0.26 11.87 7.20
CA LEU A 9 0.62 10.62 6.54
C LEU A 9 -0.58 9.69 6.31
N ILE A 10 -1.36 9.43 7.36
CA ILE A 10 -2.40 8.40 7.33
C ILE A 10 -3.67 8.90 6.62
N GLN A 11 -4.09 10.12 6.91
CA GLN A 11 -5.32 10.68 6.34
C GLN A 11 -5.27 10.82 4.81
N PRO A 12 -4.18 11.34 4.20
CA PRO A 12 -4.11 11.44 2.74
C PRO A 12 -4.22 10.09 2.04
N ILE A 13 -3.61 9.03 2.61
CA ILE A 13 -3.70 7.66 2.08
C ILE A 13 -5.13 7.14 2.20
N ARG A 14 -5.74 7.31 3.38
CA ARG A 14 -7.12 6.88 3.65
C ARG A 14 -8.11 7.50 2.69
N ASP A 15 -8.01 8.81 2.44
CA ASP A 15 -8.92 9.51 1.55
C ASP A 15 -8.89 9.01 0.10
N ILE A 16 -7.79 8.41 -0.36
CA ILE A 16 -7.67 7.84 -1.71
C ILE A 16 -8.06 6.37 -1.73
N ILE A 17 -7.64 5.59 -0.73
CA ILE A 17 -7.95 4.15 -0.65
C ILE A 17 -9.44 3.90 -0.37
N ASP A 18 -10.07 4.71 0.50
CA ASP A 18 -11.46 4.56 0.93
C ASP A 18 -12.47 4.92 -0.19
N ARG A 19 -12.01 5.57 -1.27
CA ARG A 19 -12.81 5.76 -2.51
C ARG A 19 -13.05 4.45 -3.27
N GLY A 20 -12.45 3.35 -2.79
CA GLY A 20 -12.68 2.01 -3.27
C GLY A 20 -11.93 1.69 -4.55
N GLY A 21 -11.95 0.42 -4.93
CA GLY A 21 -11.32 -0.11 -6.12
C GLY A 21 -11.88 -1.49 -6.39
N LYS A 22 -11.33 -2.17 -7.39
CA LYS A 22 -11.73 -3.55 -7.71
C LYS A 22 -11.18 -4.58 -6.72
N SER A 23 -10.21 -4.19 -5.88
CA SER A 23 -9.52 -5.02 -4.86
C SER A 23 -8.99 -6.37 -5.36
N TRP A 24 -8.86 -6.55 -6.67
CA TRP A 24 -8.48 -7.82 -7.29
C TRP A 24 -7.04 -8.21 -6.95
N ARG A 25 -6.16 -7.24 -6.64
CA ARG A 25 -4.76 -7.51 -6.30
C ARG A 25 -4.63 -8.17 -4.94
N SER A 26 -5.47 -7.76 -3.98
CA SER A 26 -5.57 -8.44 -2.68
C SER A 26 -5.97 -9.91 -2.86
N TYR A 27 -7.01 -10.17 -3.65
CA TYR A 27 -7.45 -11.55 -3.91
C TYR A 27 -6.42 -12.37 -4.69
N ALA A 28 -5.74 -11.75 -5.66
CA ALA A 28 -4.68 -12.39 -6.43
C ALA A 28 -3.52 -12.82 -5.53
N LEU A 29 -3.13 -12.02 -4.53
CA LEU A 29 -2.08 -12.37 -3.59
C LEU A 29 -2.41 -13.67 -2.84
N LEU A 30 -3.60 -13.76 -2.23
CA LEU A 30 -3.99 -14.97 -1.50
C LEU A 30 -4.15 -16.18 -2.44
N ALA A 31 -4.74 -15.96 -3.61
CA ALA A 31 -4.88 -17.01 -4.61
C ALA A 31 -3.53 -17.58 -5.05
N CYS A 32 -2.49 -16.74 -5.17
CA CYS A 32 -1.13 -17.22 -5.47
C CYS A 32 -0.57 -18.10 -4.36
N ILE A 33 -0.83 -17.78 -3.08
CA ILE A 33 -0.41 -18.61 -1.93
C ILE A 33 -1.08 -19.99 -2.01
N ASP A 34 -2.39 -20.01 -2.21
CA ASP A 34 -3.17 -21.25 -2.27
C ASP A 34 -2.82 -22.09 -3.52
N LEU A 35 -2.57 -21.44 -4.66
CA LEU A 35 -2.25 -22.09 -5.94
C LEU A 35 -0.94 -22.89 -5.88
N VAL A 36 0.06 -22.42 -5.11
CA VAL A 36 1.34 -23.13 -4.92
C VAL A 36 1.30 -24.15 -3.78
N GLY A 37 0.12 -24.40 -3.21
CA GLY A 37 -0.08 -25.37 -2.12
C GLY A 37 0.16 -24.81 -0.71
N GLY A 38 0.21 -23.49 -0.56
CA GLY A 38 0.26 -22.82 0.75
C GLY A 38 -1.14 -22.68 1.38
N ASP A 39 -1.18 -22.12 2.61
CA ASP A 39 -2.42 -21.70 3.27
C ASP A 39 -2.42 -20.18 3.39
N SER A 40 -3.39 -19.52 2.74
CA SER A 40 -3.53 -18.05 2.75
C SER A 40 -4.18 -17.47 4.00
N HIS A 41 -4.86 -18.28 4.84
CA HIS A 41 -5.57 -17.80 6.03
C HIS A 41 -4.68 -17.06 7.04
N PRO A 42 -3.43 -17.46 7.29
CA PRO A 42 -2.54 -16.73 8.18
C PRO A 42 -2.09 -15.36 7.61
N PHE A 43 -2.30 -15.12 6.32
CA PHE A 43 -1.84 -13.93 5.60
C PHE A 43 -2.95 -12.93 5.28
N LEU A 44 -4.12 -13.00 5.92
CA LEU A 44 -5.23 -12.07 5.63
C LEU A 44 -4.84 -10.59 5.80
N ALA A 45 -3.96 -10.26 6.77
CA ALA A 45 -3.47 -8.89 6.95
C ALA A 45 -2.68 -8.38 5.72
N TRP A 46 -2.10 -9.29 4.94
CA TRP A 46 -1.32 -8.96 3.75
C TRP A 46 -2.18 -8.54 2.55
N LEU A 47 -3.50 -8.74 2.61
CA LEU A 47 -4.44 -8.20 1.62
C LEU A 47 -4.26 -6.69 1.40
N ALA A 48 -3.84 -5.97 2.43
CA ALA A 48 -3.59 -4.53 2.38
C ALA A 48 -2.32 -4.16 1.59
N VAL A 49 -1.30 -5.02 1.55
CA VAL A 49 0.01 -4.71 0.93
C VAL A 49 -0.14 -4.28 -0.53
N PRO A 50 -0.70 -5.11 -1.44
CA PRO A 50 -0.74 -4.74 -2.85
C PRO A 50 -1.63 -3.53 -3.14
N GLU A 51 -2.65 -3.29 -2.32
CA GLU A 51 -3.52 -2.11 -2.47
C GLU A 51 -2.85 -0.84 -1.94
N LEU A 52 -2.08 -0.92 -0.86
CA LEU A 52 -1.26 0.19 -0.38
C LEU A 52 -0.20 0.56 -1.41
N LEU A 53 0.53 -0.42 -1.97
CA LEU A 53 1.50 -0.17 -3.03
C LEU A 53 0.86 0.51 -4.25
N HIS A 54 -0.29 -0.01 -4.69
CA HIS A 54 -1.01 0.56 -5.81
C HIS A 54 -1.52 1.98 -5.53
N VAL A 55 -2.07 2.25 -4.34
CA VAL A 55 -2.52 3.60 -3.96
C VAL A 55 -1.33 4.55 -3.84
N GLY A 56 -0.22 4.09 -3.26
CA GLY A 56 1.03 4.84 -3.17
C GLY A 56 1.51 5.29 -4.54
N SER A 57 1.57 4.36 -5.50
CA SER A 57 1.97 4.68 -6.87
C SER A 57 1.02 5.68 -7.52
N LEU A 58 -0.30 5.50 -7.40
CA LEU A 58 -1.27 6.44 -7.96
C LEU A 58 -1.16 7.84 -7.38
N ILE A 59 -0.85 7.97 -6.08
CA ILE A 59 -0.68 9.27 -5.43
C ILE A 59 0.55 10.00 -6.00
N VAL A 60 1.67 9.29 -6.18
CA VAL A 60 2.89 9.84 -6.75
C VAL A 60 2.67 10.18 -8.23
N ASP A 61 2.13 9.24 -9.02
CA ASP A 61 1.78 9.45 -10.43
C ASP A 61 0.85 10.67 -10.60
N ASP A 62 -0.15 10.83 -9.72
CA ASP A 62 -1.05 11.98 -9.80
C ASP A 62 -0.28 13.30 -9.68
N VAL A 63 0.72 13.39 -8.81
CA VAL A 63 1.60 14.57 -8.68
C VAL A 63 2.43 14.77 -9.94
N GLU A 64 3.05 13.71 -10.45
CA GLU A 64 3.92 13.76 -11.65
C GLU A 64 3.13 14.19 -12.89
N ASP A 65 1.94 13.65 -13.07
CA ASP A 65 1.04 13.92 -14.19
C ASP A 65 0.24 15.22 -14.03
N ARG A 66 0.27 15.85 -12.85
CA ARG A 66 -0.61 16.97 -12.46
C ARG A 66 -2.10 16.61 -12.63
N SER A 67 -2.44 15.37 -12.32
CA SER A 67 -3.81 14.85 -12.42
C SER A 67 -4.67 15.46 -11.31
N GLN A 68 -5.71 16.20 -11.70
CA GLN A 68 -6.59 16.87 -10.73
C GLN A 68 -7.61 15.93 -10.06
N VAL A 69 -7.90 14.77 -10.67
CA VAL A 69 -9.01 13.90 -10.27
C VAL A 69 -8.55 12.44 -10.19
N ARG A 70 -8.91 11.78 -9.09
CA ARG A 70 -8.70 10.36 -8.82
C ARG A 70 -9.98 9.71 -8.29
N ARG A 71 -10.43 8.65 -8.99
CA ARG A 71 -11.62 7.84 -8.60
C ARG A 71 -12.86 8.72 -8.36
N GLY A 72 -13.09 9.71 -9.21
CA GLY A 72 -14.26 10.59 -9.16
C GLY A 72 -14.19 11.75 -8.16
N GLY A 73 -13.08 11.91 -7.42
CA GLY A 73 -12.86 13.06 -6.53
C GLY A 73 -11.50 13.72 -6.76
N PRO A 74 -11.17 14.84 -6.08
CA PRO A 74 -9.88 15.52 -6.24
C PRO A 74 -8.70 14.61 -5.90
N SER A 75 -7.60 14.69 -6.64
CA SER A 75 -6.39 13.91 -6.35
C SER A 75 -5.79 14.29 -4.98
N CYS A 76 -4.83 13.49 -4.50
CA CYS A 76 -4.27 13.68 -3.17
C CYS A 76 -3.56 15.05 -3.03
N HIS A 77 -2.83 15.49 -4.06
CA HIS A 77 -2.11 16.76 -4.02
C HIS A 77 -3.03 17.97 -4.16
N GLU A 78 -4.18 17.83 -4.82
CA GLU A 78 -5.21 18.88 -4.85
C GLU A 78 -5.84 19.09 -3.46
N LEU A 79 -5.95 18.03 -2.65
CA LEU A 79 -6.52 18.12 -1.29
C LEU A 79 -5.50 18.58 -0.24
N TYR A 80 -4.27 18.06 -0.31
CA TYR A 80 -3.29 18.14 0.77
C TYR A 80 -2.00 18.89 0.39
N GLY A 81 -1.86 19.27 -0.89
CA GLY A 81 -0.61 19.80 -1.44
C GLY A 81 0.39 18.71 -1.82
N GLU A 82 1.29 19.04 -2.76
CA GLU A 82 2.26 18.10 -3.32
C GLU A 82 3.16 17.47 -2.26
N ALA A 83 3.70 18.25 -1.32
CA ALA A 83 4.65 17.74 -0.32
C ALA A 83 4.04 16.64 0.57
N LEU A 84 2.78 16.82 0.99
CA LEU A 84 2.08 15.80 1.79
C LEU A 84 1.69 14.59 0.93
N ALA A 85 1.25 14.82 -0.31
CA ALA A 85 0.93 13.74 -1.24
C ALA A 85 2.16 12.85 -1.51
N ILE A 86 3.33 13.46 -1.79
CA ILE A 86 4.58 12.72 -2.00
C ILE A 86 4.97 11.91 -0.76
N ASN A 87 4.89 12.50 0.44
CA ASN A 87 5.21 11.79 1.69
C ASN A 87 4.25 10.62 1.94
N ALA A 88 2.95 10.83 1.74
CA ALA A 88 1.92 9.81 1.89
C ALA A 88 2.08 8.67 0.86
N GLY A 89 2.30 9.02 -0.40
CA GLY A 89 2.56 8.07 -1.48
C GLY A 89 3.80 7.22 -1.20
N SER A 90 4.90 7.88 -0.80
CA SER A 90 6.16 7.20 -0.47
C SER A 90 6.03 6.27 0.75
N ALA A 91 5.30 6.68 1.78
CA ALA A 91 5.08 5.86 2.98
C ALA A 91 4.37 4.53 2.68
N CYS A 92 3.50 4.51 1.65
CA CYS A 92 2.82 3.30 1.23
C CYS A 92 3.79 2.16 0.87
N TYR A 93 4.96 2.49 0.31
CA TYR A 93 5.99 1.52 -0.05
C TYR A 93 6.70 0.89 1.15
N PHE A 94 6.55 1.44 2.35
CA PHE A 94 7.21 0.93 3.55
C PHE A 94 6.25 0.23 4.52
N PHE A 95 4.93 0.38 4.36
CA PHE A 95 3.96 -0.29 5.24
C PHE A 95 4.00 -1.82 5.15
N GLY A 96 4.47 -2.39 4.03
CA GLY A 96 4.65 -3.83 3.89
C GLY A 96 5.63 -4.41 4.92
N GLU A 97 6.66 -3.66 5.31
CA GLU A 97 7.65 -4.08 6.31
C GLU A 97 7.00 -4.31 7.69
N ILE A 98 6.04 -3.47 8.06
CA ILE A 98 5.30 -3.60 9.32
C ILE A 98 4.52 -4.91 9.33
N LEU A 99 3.87 -5.26 8.22
CA LEU A 99 3.11 -6.51 8.09
C LEU A 99 4.02 -7.75 8.01
N LEU A 100 5.22 -7.60 7.44
CA LEU A 100 6.22 -8.65 7.37
C LEU A 100 6.74 -9.04 8.76
N ARG A 101 6.90 -8.07 9.66
CA ARG A 101 7.40 -8.30 11.02
C ARG A 101 6.54 -9.31 11.79
N ASP A 102 5.23 -9.15 11.71
CA ASP A 102 4.24 -9.97 12.43
C ASP A 102 3.78 -11.19 11.61
N ALA A 103 4.36 -11.40 10.43
CA ALA A 103 3.99 -12.52 9.58
C ALA A 103 4.35 -13.87 10.22
N PRO A 104 3.53 -14.91 9.99
CA PRO A 104 3.73 -16.26 10.52
C PRO A 104 4.77 -17.03 9.71
N LEU A 105 5.95 -16.43 9.56
CA LEU A 105 7.10 -16.91 8.80
C LEU A 105 8.33 -16.95 9.70
N SER A 106 9.26 -17.86 9.42
CA SER A 106 10.59 -17.85 10.04
C SER A 106 11.42 -16.66 9.56
N ASP A 107 12.45 -16.27 10.33
CA ASP A 107 13.32 -15.16 9.95
C ASP A 107 13.98 -15.32 8.55
N PRO A 108 14.46 -16.51 8.13
CA PRO A 108 14.96 -16.71 6.77
C PRO A 108 13.88 -16.52 5.69
N GLU A 109 12.64 -16.94 5.96
CA GLU A 109 11.52 -16.74 5.02
C GLU A 109 11.14 -15.26 4.92
N LYS A 110 11.13 -14.54 6.05
CA LYS A 110 10.90 -13.09 6.06
C LYS A 110 11.94 -12.34 5.26
N LEU A 111 13.22 -12.69 5.44
CA LEU A 111 14.32 -12.11 4.66
C LEU A 111 14.12 -12.35 3.16
N LYS A 112 13.78 -13.59 2.77
CA LYS A 112 13.52 -13.91 1.37
C LYS A 112 12.36 -13.11 0.77
N VAL A 113 11.28 -12.92 1.51
CA VAL A 113 10.16 -12.07 1.05
C VAL A 113 10.60 -10.61 0.92
N TYR A 114 11.39 -10.11 1.86
CA TYR A 114 11.94 -8.75 1.80
C TYR A 114 12.87 -8.56 0.59
N GLU A 115 13.74 -9.52 0.30
CA GLU A 115 14.61 -9.51 -0.89
C GLU A 115 13.78 -9.48 -2.18
N VAL A 116 12.83 -10.41 -2.31
CA VAL A 116 11.93 -10.48 -3.48
C VAL A 116 11.15 -9.17 -3.66
N TYR A 117 10.71 -8.54 -2.58
CA TYR A 117 10.00 -7.26 -2.63
C TYR A 117 10.84 -6.17 -3.31
N PHE A 118 12.13 -6.04 -2.97
CA PHE A 118 13.01 -5.04 -3.58
C PHE A 118 13.56 -5.44 -4.95
N GLU A 119 13.61 -6.74 -5.26
CA GLU A 119 13.96 -7.21 -6.61
C GLU A 119 12.83 -6.96 -7.64
N THR A 120 11.59 -6.80 -7.16
CA THR A 120 10.39 -6.68 -7.99
C THR A 120 9.76 -5.28 -7.99
N LEU A 121 10.28 -4.37 -7.17
CA LEU A 121 9.99 -2.93 -7.16
C LEU A 121 10.71 -2.22 -8.31
#